data_AF-A0A970FG84-F1
#
_entry.id   AF-A0A970FG84-F1
#
_cell.length_a   1.000
_cell.length_b   1.000
_cell.length_c   1.000
_cell.angle_alpha   90.00
_cell.angle_beta   90.00
_cell.angle_gamma   90.00
#
_symmetry.space_group_name_H-M   'P 1'
#
loop_
_entity.id
_entity.type
_entity.pdbx_description
1 polymer ?
#
loop_
_entity_poly.entity_id
_entity_poly.type
_entity_poly.pdbx_seq_one_letter_code
_entity_poly.pdbx_strand_id
1 'polypeptide(L)' 'MDIRFVTRGVEIKEDLKDYMENKMSKLERFFNRIIDSQIVVSFGRGLYTVEITSN' A
#
# COMPACT_ATOMS: atom_id res chain seq x y z
N MET A 1 9.92 -0.43 -7.45
CA MET A 1 8.49 -0.05 -7.48
C MET A 1 8.35 1.27 -6.71
N ASP A 2 7.84 2.35 -7.31
CA ASP A 2 7.52 3.59 -6.56
C ASP A 2 6.15 3.39 -5.89
N ILE A 3 6.12 3.44 -4.55
CA ILE A 3 4.92 3.15 -3.75
C ILE A 3 4.48 4.42 -3.04
N ARG A 4 3.32 4.95 -3.44
CA ARG A 4 2.71 6.11 -2.77
C ARG A 4 1.68 5.65 -1.76
N PHE A 5 1.93 5.98 -0.50
CA PHE A 5 0.99 5.75 0.60
C PHE A 5 0.08 6.96 0.77
N VAL A 6 -1.22 6.74 0.72
CA VAL A 6 -2.23 7.76 1.02
C VAL A 6 -3.09 7.27 2.18
N THR A 7 -3.07 7.99 3.30
CA THR A 7 -3.87 7.69 4.47
C THR A 7 -5.09 8.60 4.53
N ARG A 8 -6.26 8.04 4.86
CA ARG A 8 -7.51 8.80 5.05
C ARG A 8 -8.17 8.40 6.37
N GLY A 9 -8.11 9.31 7.35
CA GLY A 9 -8.75 9.12 8.65
C GLY A 9 -8.05 8.08 9.55
N VAL A 10 -6.80 7.72 9.23
CA VAL A 10 -5.98 6.81 10.05
C VAL A 10 -4.53 7.27 10.05
N GLU A 11 -3.87 7.10 11.19
CA GLU A 11 -2.43 7.27 11.31
C GLU A 11 -1.78 5.88 11.18
N ILE A 12 -0.95 5.70 10.15
CA ILE A 12 -0.22 4.45 9.94
C ILE A 12 1.10 4.57 10.70
N LYS A 13 1.36 3.60 11.58
CA LYS A 13 2.67 3.44 12.23
C LYS A 13 3.72 2.97 11.23
N GLU A 14 4.96 3.41 11.42
CA GLU A 14 6.10 3.08 10.56
C GLU A 14 6.28 1.57 10.38
N ASP A 15 6.20 0.78 11.46
CA ASP A 15 6.27 -0.69 11.40
C ASP A 15 5.24 -1.32 10.44
N LEU A 16 4.04 -0.75 10.37
CA LEU A 16 2.97 -1.25 9.49
C LEU A 16 3.24 -0.86 8.03
N LYS A 17 3.83 0.31 7.81
CA LYS A 17 4.26 0.75 6.48
C LYS A 17 5.35 -0.17 5.94
N ASP A 18 6.37 -0.46 6.74
CA ASP A 18 7.46 -1.38 6.40
C ASP A 18 6.93 -2.79 6.09
N TYR A 19 5.94 -3.25 6.84
CA TYR A 19 5.28 -4.53 6.56
C TYR A 19 4.57 -4.54 5.20
N MET A 20 3.89 -3.45 4.85
CA MET A 20 3.19 -3.31 3.56
C MET A 20 4.18 -3.21 2.39
N GLU A 21 5.26 -2.44 2.54
CA GLU A 21 6.33 -2.37 1.54
C GLU A 21 6.99 -3.73 1.30
N ASN A 22 7.33 -4.46 2.36
CA ASN A 22 7.91 -5.80 2.25
C ASN A 22 6.98 -6.80 1.54
N LYS A 23 5.66 -6.68 1.73
CA LYS A 23 4.70 -7.50 0.97
C LYS A 23 4.66 -7.11 -0.50
N MET A 24 4.70 -5.82 -0.80
CA MET A 24 4.67 -5.31 -2.17
C MET A 24 5.93 -5.66 -2.96
N SER A 25 7.12 -5.66 -2.32
CA SER A 25 8.35 -6.11 -2.97
C SER A 25 8.30 -7.59 -3.40
N LYS A 26 7.47 -8.44 -2.77
CA LYS A 26 7.26 -9.81 -3.25
C LYS A 26 6.50 -9.84 -4.58
N LEU A 27 5.64 -8.86 -4.85
CA LEU A 27 4.95 -8.74 -6.14
C LEU A 27 5.89 -8.24 -7.26
N GLU A 28 6.99 -7.54 -6.94
CA GLU A 28 8.01 -7.15 -7.94
C GLU A 28 8.56 -8.34 -8.72
N ARG A 29 8.65 -9.53 -8.11
CA ARG A 29 9.10 -10.75 -8.80
C ARG A 29 8.15 -11.22 -9.91
N PHE A 30 6.88 -10.85 -9.84
CA PHE A 30 5.85 -11.30 -10.78
C PHE A 30 5.60 -10.31 -11.91
N PHE A 31 5.96 -9.05 -11.73
CA PHE A 31 5.77 -8.01 -12.73
C PHE A 31 7.15 -7.42 -13.07
N ASN A 32 7.74 -7.88 -14.18
CA ASN A 32 9.04 -7.40 -14.68
C ASN A 32 9.05 -5.91 -15.11
N ARG A 33 7.88 -5.27 -15.13
CA ARG A 33 7.65 -3.84 -15.25
C ARG A 33 6.58 -3.51 -14.19
N ILE A 34 6.94 -2.83 -13.10
CA ILE A 34 5.98 -2.20 -12.17
C ILE A 34 6.30 -0.70 -12.20
N ILE A 35 5.64 0.19 -12.95
CA ILE A 35 4.23 0.64 -12.97
C ILE A 35 3.70 1.12 -11.61
N ASP A 36 3.64 2.44 -11.46
CA ASP A 36 3.46 3.18 -10.21
C ASP A 36 2.32 2.57 -9.38
N SER A 37 2.59 2.29 -8.10
CA SER A 37 1.64 1.62 -7.24
C SER A 37 1.19 2.53 -6.10
N GLN A 38 -0.11 2.77 -6.04
CA GLN A 38 -0.74 3.58 -5.01
C GLN A 38 -1.45 2.67 -4.01
N ILE A 39 -1.13 2.87 -2.73
CA ILE A 39 -1.78 2.19 -1.61
C ILE A 39 -2.59 3.24 -0.84
N VAL A 40 -3.91 3.10 -0.88
CA VAL A 40 -4.82 3.95 -0.11
C VAL A 40 -5.32 3.15 1.08
N VAL A 41 -5.08 3.67 2.28
CA VAL A 41 -5.60 3.10 3.52
C VAL A 41 -6.62 4.06 4.09
N SER A 42 -7.85 3.59 4.21
CA SER A 42 -8.93 4.35 4.82
C SER A 42 -9.53 3.60 6.00
N PHE A 43 -9.91 4.35 7.02
CA PHE A 43 -10.65 3.83 8.16
C PHE A 43 -12.02 4.49 8.21
N GLY A 44 -13.08 3.68 8.09
CA GLY A 44 -14.45 4.18 8.04
C GLY A 44 -15.44 3.12 8.50
N ARG A 45 -16.47 3.55 9.24
CA ARG A 45 -17.51 2.66 9.81
C ARG A 45 -16.95 1.48 10.63
N GLY A 46 -15.82 1.69 11.31
CA GLY A 46 -15.15 0.66 12.12
C GLY A 46 -14.35 -0.37 11.31
N LEU A 47 -14.21 -0.20 9.99
CA LEU A 47 -13.50 -1.12 9.11
C LEU A 47 -12.28 -0.44 8.48
N TYR A 48 -11.19 -1.20 8.39
CA TYR A 48 -10.01 -0.83 7.63
C TYR A 48 -10.17 -1.28 6.19
N THR A 49 -10.07 -0.34 5.24
CA THR A 49 -10.09 -0.62 3.81
C THR A 49 -8.73 -0.28 3.23
N VAL A 50 -8.12 -1.24 2.53
CA VAL A 50 -6.83 -1.07 1.84
C VAL A 50 -7.07 -1.29 0.36
N GLU A 51 -6.83 -0.25 -0.44
CA GLU A 51 -6.96 -0.28 -1.90
C GLU A 51 -5.57 -0.20 -2.51
N ILE A 52 -5.27 -1.10 -3.44
CA ILE A 52 -4.00 -1.15 -4.16
C ILE A 52 -4.31 -0.93 -5.63
N THR A 53 -3.77 0.16 -6.19
CA THR A 53 -3.84 0.46 -7.62
C THR A 53 -2.44 0.35 -8.20
N SER A 54 -2.23 -0.56 -9.15
CA SER A 54 -0.97 -0.72 -9.88
C SER A 54 -1.24 -0.42 -11.35
N ASN A 55 -0.53 0.55 -11.93
CA ASN A 55 -0.89 1.13 -13.22
C ASN A 55 0.31 1.30 -14.13
#